data_AF-A0A847X395-F1
#
_entry.id   AF-A0A847X395-F1
#
_cell.length_a   1.000
_cell.length_b   1.000
_cell.length_c   1.000
_cell.angle_alpha   90.00
_cell.angle_beta   90.00
_cell.angle_gamma   90.00
#
_symmetry.space_group_name_H-M   'P 1'
#
loop_
_entity.id
_entity.type
_entity.pdbx_description
1 polymer ?
#
loop_
_entity_poly.entity_id
_entity_poly.type
_entity_poly.pdbx_seq_one_letter_code
_entity_poly.pdbx_strand_id
1 'polypeptide(L)'
;LPDGTPVQVVLNPLGVPSRMNLGQILEVHLGLAASKLGWKVATPVFDGASDWDIVDALKEAGYPETGKIWLRDGRTGEEFDNPVTVGYMYMLKLHHMVDEKIHARSIGPYSLVTQQPLGGKAQFGGQRFGEMEVWALEAYGAAHTLQEILTVKSDDIVGRVKTYESIVKNENISEPGIPESFKVLIKELQALSLDVKLLDKEKKEISLKENEENAIKFRHIEEMDQKDKEPTEKAKEATEDIFVESEETVEKAEEGTVEETVEEEINE
;
A
#
# COMPACT_ATOMS: atom_id res chain seq x y z
N LEU A 1 20.94 -22.42 18.88
CA LEU A 1 21.36 -22.51 20.29
C LEU A 1 22.35 -23.66 20.44
N PRO A 2 23.14 -23.75 21.53
CA PRO A 2 24.14 -24.82 21.73
C PRO A 2 23.57 -26.25 21.69
N ASP A 3 22.29 -26.39 21.99
CA ASP A 3 21.48 -27.61 21.92
C ASP A 3 20.96 -27.94 20.49
N GLY A 4 21.28 -27.10 19.50
CA GLY A 4 20.81 -27.24 18.12
C GLY A 4 19.48 -26.54 17.81
N THR A 5 18.78 -26.00 18.81
CA THR A 5 17.47 -25.35 18.60
C THR A 5 17.63 -24.05 17.80
N PRO A 6 16.90 -23.85 16.68
CA PRO A 6 16.95 -22.60 15.91
C PRO A 6 16.16 -21.49 16.61
N VAL A 7 16.54 -20.23 16.35
CA VAL A 7 15.75 -19.07 16.79
C VAL A 7 14.59 -18.82 15.83
N GLN A 8 13.46 -18.34 16.35
CA GLN A 8 12.25 -18.08 15.55
C GLN A 8 12.19 -16.64 15.02
N VAL A 9 12.57 -15.66 15.84
CA VAL A 9 12.49 -14.24 15.51
C VAL A 9 13.77 -13.55 15.98
N VAL A 10 14.32 -12.68 15.13
CA VAL A 10 15.46 -11.82 15.46
C VAL A 10 14.98 -10.38 15.50
N LEU A 11 15.16 -9.72 16.65
CA LEU A 11 14.78 -8.32 16.85
C LEU A 11 16.01 -7.42 16.81
N ASN A 12 15.83 -6.20 16.29
CA ASN A 12 16.89 -5.19 16.29
C ASN A 12 17.10 -4.62 17.70
N PRO A 13 18.30 -4.75 18.30
CA PRO A 13 18.56 -4.30 19.67
C PRO A 13 18.54 -2.77 19.83
N LEU A 14 18.68 -1.99 18.75
CA LEU A 14 18.75 -0.53 18.80
C LEU A 14 17.44 0.12 19.27
N GLY A 15 16.30 -0.56 19.11
CA GLY A 15 14.99 -0.05 19.50
C GLY A 15 14.80 0.05 21.02
N VAL A 16 15.48 -0.80 21.80
CA VAL A 16 15.30 -0.87 23.25
C VAL A 16 15.90 0.34 23.98
N PRO A 17 17.19 0.71 23.81
CA PRO A 17 17.75 1.87 24.51
C PRO A 17 17.12 3.19 24.04
N SER A 18 16.72 3.29 22.78
CA SER A 18 16.09 4.49 22.23
C SER A 18 14.68 4.76 22.79
N ARG A 19 13.95 3.71 23.18
CA ARG A 19 12.56 3.83 23.67
C ARG A 19 12.41 3.55 25.16
N MET A 20 13.49 3.16 25.83
CA MET A 20 13.53 2.80 27.26
C MET A 20 12.55 1.68 27.67
N ASN A 21 12.26 0.74 26.75
CA ASN A 21 11.35 -0.38 26.99
C ASN A 21 12.09 -1.57 27.65
N LEU A 22 12.65 -1.36 28.85
CA LEU A 22 13.47 -2.37 29.53
C LEU A 22 12.69 -3.63 29.89
N GLY A 23 11.38 -3.51 30.12
CA GLY A 23 10.49 -4.64 30.39
C GLY A 23 10.52 -5.72 29.30
N GLN A 24 10.82 -5.36 28.05
CA GLN A 24 10.98 -6.33 26.96
C GLN A 24 12.16 -7.27 27.21
N ILE A 25 13.26 -6.77 27.78
CA ILE A 25 14.43 -7.59 28.12
C ILE A 25 14.13 -8.45 29.35
N LEU A 26 13.49 -7.87 30.36
CA LEU A 26 13.11 -8.59 31.58
C LEU A 26 12.15 -9.76 31.28
N GLU A 27 11.17 -9.54 30.39
CA GLU A 27 10.26 -10.57 29.90
C GLU A 27 11.02 -11.69 29.20
N VAL A 28 11.95 -11.37 28.31
CA VAL A 28 12.76 -12.36 27.58
C VAL A 28 13.56 -13.24 28.55
N HIS A 29 14.19 -12.64 29.57
CA HIS A 29 14.96 -13.36 30.58
C HIS A 29 14.08 -14.27 31.44
N LEU A 30 12.97 -13.74 31.96
CA LEU A 30 12.03 -14.51 32.77
C LEU A 30 11.35 -15.62 31.96
N GLY A 31 11.00 -15.35 30.69
CA GLY A 31 10.44 -16.31 29.76
C GLY A 31 11.42 -17.45 29.44
N LEU A 32 12.72 -17.15 29.33
CA LEU A 32 13.76 -18.18 29.16
C LEU A 32 13.83 -19.12 30.37
N ALA A 33 13.87 -18.57 31.59
CA ALA A 33 13.89 -19.36 32.82
C ALA A 33 12.60 -20.19 32.98
N ALA A 34 11.44 -19.55 32.79
CA ALA A 34 10.13 -20.18 32.91
C ALA A 34 9.94 -21.34 31.93
N SER A 35 10.37 -21.19 30.67
CA SER A 35 10.30 -22.25 29.67
C SER A 35 11.11 -23.48 30.08
N LYS A 36 12.32 -23.29 30.62
CA LYS A 36 13.20 -24.39 31.04
C LYS A 36 12.70 -25.12 32.28
N LEU A 37 12.13 -24.37 33.23
CA LEU A 37 11.59 -24.90 34.49
C LEU A 37 10.14 -25.41 34.35
N GLY A 38 9.50 -25.18 33.20
CA GLY A 38 8.10 -25.55 32.97
C GLY A 38 7.09 -24.70 33.74
N TRP A 39 7.47 -23.46 34.09
CA TRP A 39 6.64 -22.55 34.86
C TRP A 39 5.68 -21.74 34.00
N LYS A 40 4.52 -21.43 34.57
CA LYS A 40 3.66 -20.34 34.10
C LYS A 40 3.77 -19.22 35.13
N VAL A 41 4.33 -18.10 34.72
CA VAL A 41 4.62 -16.98 35.62
C VAL A 41 3.52 -15.93 35.51
N ALA A 42 3.01 -15.49 36.65
CA ALA A 42 2.10 -14.36 36.76
C ALA A 42 2.84 -13.23 37.48
N THR A 43 3.05 -12.11 36.79
CA THR A 43 3.67 -10.91 37.34
C THR A 43 2.65 -9.76 37.32
N PRO A 44 2.14 -9.33 38.48
CA PRO A 44 1.27 -8.14 38.56
C PRO A 44 1.97 -6.87 38.04
N VAL A 45 1.18 -5.89 37.60
CA VAL A 45 1.69 -4.67 36.93
C VAL A 45 2.54 -3.78 37.85
N PHE A 46 2.29 -3.80 39.17
CA PHE A 46 2.95 -2.91 40.13
C PHE A 46 3.70 -3.63 41.26
N ASP A 47 3.47 -4.93 41.42
CA ASP A 47 4.11 -5.79 42.44
C ASP A 47 4.55 -7.08 41.75
N GLY A 48 5.36 -6.89 40.71
CA GLY A 48 5.84 -7.94 39.82
C GLY A 48 7.13 -8.58 40.30
N ALA A 49 7.64 -9.52 39.50
CA ALA A 49 8.95 -10.10 39.72
C ALA A 49 10.03 -8.99 39.72
N SER A 50 10.90 -9.00 40.74
CA SER A 50 12.05 -8.10 40.78
C SER A 50 13.18 -8.61 39.90
N ASP A 51 14.13 -7.74 39.55
CA ASP A 51 15.30 -8.11 38.76
C ASP A 51 16.10 -9.26 39.40
N TRP A 52 16.15 -9.29 40.74
CA TRP A 52 16.83 -10.34 41.50
C TRP A 52 16.11 -11.68 41.37
N ASP A 53 14.77 -11.69 41.42
CA ASP A 53 13.98 -12.90 41.22
C ASP A 53 14.21 -13.51 39.84
N ILE A 54 14.37 -12.67 38.81
CA ILE A 54 14.67 -13.10 37.44
C ILE A 54 16.08 -13.71 37.36
N VAL A 55 17.07 -13.08 38.00
CA VAL A 55 18.45 -13.61 38.06
C VAL A 55 18.49 -14.94 38.79
N ASP A 56 17.76 -15.08 39.90
CA ASP A 56 17.68 -16.33 40.65
C ASP A 56 16.96 -17.43 39.86
N ALA A 57 15.88 -17.09 39.15
CA ALA A 57 15.21 -18.02 38.24
C ALA A 57 16.12 -18.48 37.09
N LEU A 58 16.95 -17.58 36.52
CA LEU A 58 17.93 -17.95 35.51
C LEU A 58 18.99 -18.93 36.05
N LYS A 59 19.46 -18.71 37.28
CA LYS A 59 20.40 -19.63 37.96
C LYS A 59 19.77 -21.00 38.18
N GLU A 60 18.54 -21.04 38.67
CA GLU A 60 17.80 -22.29 38.90
C GLU A 60 17.60 -23.06 37.59
N ALA A 61 17.33 -22.34 36.50
CA ALA A 61 17.23 -22.90 35.15
C ALA A 61 18.58 -23.34 34.53
N GLY A 62 19.72 -23.00 35.16
CA GLY A 62 21.06 -23.33 34.67
C GLY A 62 21.58 -22.40 33.57
N TYR A 63 21.04 -21.19 33.45
CA TYR A 63 21.50 -20.17 32.50
C TYR A 63 22.41 -19.13 33.17
N PRO A 64 23.23 -18.40 32.38
CA PRO A 64 24.01 -17.28 32.91
C PRO A 64 23.12 -16.17 33.48
N GLU A 65 23.57 -15.53 34.57
CA GLU A 65 22.86 -14.40 35.21
C GLU A 65 22.57 -13.24 34.25
N THR A 66 23.39 -13.09 33.20
CA THR A 66 23.24 -12.04 32.19
C THR A 66 22.12 -12.31 31.19
N GLY A 67 21.54 -13.52 31.16
CA GLY A 67 20.54 -13.93 30.17
C GLY A 67 21.09 -14.08 28.74
N LYS A 68 22.42 -14.02 28.56
CA LYS A 68 23.08 -14.13 27.27
C LYS A 68 23.60 -15.54 27.03
N ILE A 69 23.43 -16.03 25.80
CA ILE A 69 23.84 -17.36 25.37
C ILE A 69 24.73 -17.22 24.14
N TRP A 70 25.74 -18.09 24.01
CA TRP A 70 26.55 -18.19 22.81
C TRP A 70 25.72 -18.78 21.66
N LEU A 71 25.60 -18.01 20.58
CA LEU A 71 24.94 -18.45 19.36
C LEU A 71 25.99 -18.79 18.29
N ARG A 72 25.58 -19.64 17.36
CA ARG A 72 26.34 -20.00 16.16
C ARG A 72 25.59 -19.55 14.93
N ASP A 73 26.31 -19.11 13.90
CA ASP A 73 25.72 -18.86 12.60
C ASP A 73 25.27 -20.20 12.00
N GLY A 74 23.99 -20.30 11.65
CA GLY A 74 23.41 -21.51 11.05
C GLY A 74 23.94 -21.79 9.63
N ARG A 75 24.59 -20.83 8.97
CA ARG A 75 25.16 -20.99 7.63
C ARG A 75 26.61 -21.48 7.67
N THR A 76 27.44 -20.92 8.54
CA THR A 76 28.88 -21.23 8.61
C THR A 76 29.24 -22.20 9.74
N GLY A 77 28.44 -22.23 10.81
CA GLY A 77 28.69 -23.02 12.02
C GLY A 77 29.63 -22.34 13.02
N GLU A 78 30.15 -21.15 12.71
CA GLU A 78 31.03 -20.38 13.59
C GLU A 78 30.24 -19.69 14.71
N GLU A 79 30.88 -19.50 15.87
CA GLU A 79 30.29 -18.75 16.99
C GLU A 79 30.34 -17.25 16.71
N PHE A 80 29.31 -16.51 17.14
CA PHE A 80 29.35 -15.05 17.08
C PHE A 80 30.38 -14.47 18.06
N ASP A 81 30.92 -13.30 17.74
CA ASP A 81 31.95 -12.62 18.55
C ASP A 81 31.52 -12.34 20.00
N ASN A 82 30.23 -12.09 20.22
CA ASN A 82 29.67 -11.75 21.52
C ASN A 82 28.44 -12.61 21.84
N PRO A 83 28.20 -12.94 23.13
CA PRO A 83 27.03 -13.69 23.52
C PRO A 83 25.77 -12.82 23.34
N VAL A 84 24.67 -13.45 22.91
CA VAL A 84 23.44 -12.79 22.49
C VAL A 84 22.34 -13.05 23.51
N THR A 85 21.51 -12.05 23.82
CA THR A 85 20.32 -12.24 24.65
C THR A 85 19.28 -13.04 23.87
N VAL A 86 18.90 -14.20 24.39
CA VAL A 86 17.90 -15.10 23.80
C VAL A 86 16.89 -15.47 24.87
N GLY A 87 15.62 -15.56 24.50
CA GLY A 87 14.57 -15.99 25.41
C GLY A 87 13.21 -15.95 24.74
N TYR A 88 12.16 -16.03 25.55
CA TYR A 88 10.79 -16.09 25.07
C TYR A 88 10.08 -14.77 25.33
N MET A 89 9.49 -14.19 24.29
CA MET A 89 8.68 -12.98 24.34
C MET A 89 7.29 -13.30 23.78
N TYR A 90 6.26 -12.74 24.37
CA TYR A 90 4.91 -12.87 23.86
C TYR A 90 4.68 -11.87 22.70
N MET A 91 4.50 -12.42 21.50
CA MET A 91 4.29 -11.64 20.28
C MET A 91 2.82 -11.66 19.85
N LEU A 92 2.29 -10.50 19.48
CA LEU A 92 0.94 -10.34 18.93
C LEU A 92 0.99 -10.08 17.43
N LYS A 93 0.08 -10.71 16.68
CA LYS A 93 -0.19 -10.37 15.27
C LYS A 93 -1.32 -9.34 15.22
N LEU A 94 -1.05 -8.18 14.65
CA LEU A 94 -2.06 -7.14 14.39
C LEU A 94 -2.79 -7.41 13.06
N HIS A 95 -4.01 -6.90 12.92
CA HIS A 95 -4.84 -7.07 11.71
C HIS A 95 -4.34 -6.28 10.47
N HIS A 96 -3.22 -5.57 10.58
CA HIS A 96 -2.70 -4.69 9.53
C HIS A 96 -1.94 -5.46 8.43
N MET A 97 -2.63 -6.36 7.73
CA MET A 97 -2.08 -7.20 6.68
C MET A 97 -1.64 -6.39 5.45
N VAL A 98 -0.62 -6.87 4.75
CA VAL A 98 -0.11 -6.22 3.52
C VAL A 98 -1.07 -6.43 2.36
N ASP A 99 -1.72 -7.60 2.31
CA ASP A 99 -2.65 -8.01 1.26
C ASP A 99 -3.82 -7.00 1.11
N GLU A 100 -4.28 -6.44 2.23
CA GLU A 100 -5.32 -5.41 2.24
C GLU A 100 -4.83 -4.05 1.71
N LYS A 101 -3.52 -3.78 1.77
CA LYS A 101 -2.90 -2.48 1.43
C LYS A 101 -2.37 -2.41 0.01
N ILE A 102 -2.03 -3.55 -0.61
CA ILE A 102 -1.58 -3.55 -2.01
C ILE A 102 -2.74 -3.11 -2.89
N HIS A 103 -2.48 -2.11 -3.73
CA HIS A 103 -3.39 -1.58 -4.73
C HIS A 103 -2.60 -0.95 -5.86
N ALA A 104 -2.98 -1.26 -7.10
CA ALA A 104 -2.38 -0.68 -8.29
C ALA A 104 -3.49 -0.32 -9.28
N ARG A 105 -3.26 0.75 -10.04
CA ARG A 105 -4.20 1.23 -11.06
C ARG A 105 -3.44 1.61 -12.32
N SER A 106 -3.92 1.13 -13.46
CA SER A 106 -3.53 1.60 -14.79
C SER A 106 -4.58 2.58 -15.34
N ILE A 107 -5.72 2.05 -15.79
CA ILE A 107 -6.90 2.80 -16.27
C ILE A 107 -8.10 2.31 -15.45
N GLY A 108 -9.07 3.18 -15.20
CA GLY A 108 -10.22 2.87 -14.36
C GLY A 108 -11.32 3.93 -14.48
N PRO A 109 -12.34 3.92 -13.61
CA PRO A 109 -13.44 4.86 -13.70
C PRO A 109 -13.02 6.31 -13.38
N TYR A 110 -13.75 7.25 -13.96
CA TYR A 110 -13.53 8.69 -13.85
C TYR A 110 -14.79 9.42 -13.37
N SER A 111 -14.60 10.56 -12.72
CA SER A 111 -15.68 11.46 -12.29
C SER A 111 -16.42 12.04 -13.51
N LEU A 112 -17.75 12.09 -13.45
CA LEU A 112 -18.56 12.66 -14.53
C LEU A 112 -18.31 14.15 -14.76
N VAL A 113 -18.05 14.89 -13.68
CA VAL A 113 -17.92 16.36 -13.72
C VAL A 113 -16.52 16.77 -14.12
N THR A 114 -15.50 16.31 -13.38
CA THR A 114 -14.11 16.76 -13.54
C THR A 114 -13.28 15.85 -14.42
N GLN A 115 -13.81 14.67 -14.81
CA GLN A 115 -13.08 13.67 -15.61
C GLN A 115 -11.78 13.16 -14.96
N GLN A 116 -11.62 13.37 -13.64
CA GLN A 116 -10.50 12.89 -12.84
C GLN A 116 -10.72 11.45 -12.36
N PRO A 117 -9.65 10.67 -12.13
CA PRO A 117 -9.72 9.35 -11.49
C PRO A 117 -10.57 9.36 -10.21
N LEU A 118 -11.47 8.40 -10.04
CA LEU A 118 -12.16 8.20 -8.74
C LEU A 118 -11.17 7.82 -7.63
N GLY A 119 -11.55 8.03 -6.37
CA GLY A 119 -10.73 7.71 -5.20
C GLY A 119 -11.10 6.38 -4.55
N GLY A 120 -10.14 5.77 -3.84
CA GLY A 120 -10.36 4.60 -2.99
C GLY A 120 -10.18 3.25 -3.70
N LYS A 121 -9.61 2.27 -2.97
CA LYS A 121 -9.32 0.92 -3.48
C LYS A 121 -10.58 0.20 -3.99
N ALA A 122 -11.70 0.33 -3.26
CA ALA A 122 -12.97 -0.32 -3.60
C ALA A 122 -13.55 0.10 -4.97
N GLN A 123 -13.21 1.29 -5.46
CA GLN A 123 -13.71 1.82 -6.74
C GLN A 123 -12.66 1.73 -7.85
N PHE A 124 -11.61 0.92 -7.65
CA PHE A 124 -10.43 0.92 -8.51
C PHE A 124 -9.84 2.34 -8.69
N GLY A 125 -9.83 3.08 -7.58
CA GLY A 125 -9.49 4.49 -7.51
C GLY A 125 -8.00 4.75 -7.70
N GLY A 126 -7.66 5.96 -8.14
CA GLY A 126 -6.30 6.43 -8.32
C GLY A 126 -5.74 7.04 -7.04
N GLN A 127 -4.42 7.15 -6.97
CA GLN A 127 -3.76 7.86 -5.89
C GLN A 127 -3.88 9.37 -6.11
N ARG A 128 -4.14 10.10 -5.02
CA ARG A 128 -4.11 11.56 -5.06
C ARG A 128 -2.67 12.05 -5.15
N PHE A 129 -2.37 12.79 -6.20
CA PHE A 129 -1.18 13.62 -6.30
C PHE A 129 -1.56 15.03 -5.81
N GLY A 130 -1.11 15.40 -4.62
CA GLY A 130 -1.53 16.61 -3.93
C GLY A 130 -0.59 17.79 -4.16
N GLU A 131 -0.91 18.89 -3.48
CA GLU A 131 -0.17 20.15 -3.57
C GLU A 131 1.28 20.01 -3.07
N MET A 132 1.49 19.26 -1.99
CA MET A 132 2.84 19.04 -1.45
C MET A 132 3.73 18.25 -2.43
N GLU A 133 3.15 17.30 -3.17
CA GLU A 133 3.89 16.55 -4.19
C GLU A 133 4.18 17.40 -5.43
N VAL A 134 3.28 18.32 -5.80
CA VAL A 134 3.52 19.32 -6.85
C VAL A 134 4.71 20.20 -6.48
N TRP A 135 4.72 20.77 -5.27
CA TRP A 135 5.84 21.59 -4.80
C TRP A 135 7.18 20.85 -4.81
N ALA A 136 7.16 19.55 -4.48
CA ALA A 136 8.36 18.74 -4.56
C ALA A 136 8.90 18.67 -6.00
N LEU A 137 8.04 18.40 -6.99
CA LEU A 137 8.45 18.35 -8.41
C LEU A 137 8.90 19.71 -8.94
N GLU A 138 8.24 20.79 -8.53
CA GLU A 138 8.64 22.15 -8.88
C GLU A 138 10.03 22.49 -8.31
N ALA A 139 10.29 22.13 -7.05
CA ALA A 139 11.60 22.34 -6.43
C ALA A 139 12.72 21.55 -7.12
N TYR A 140 12.42 20.35 -7.63
CA TYR A 140 13.35 19.58 -8.47
C TYR A 140 13.51 20.16 -9.89
N GLY A 141 12.61 21.03 -10.34
CA GLY A 141 12.59 21.54 -11.71
C GLY A 141 12.07 20.53 -12.74
N ALA A 142 11.29 19.53 -12.32
CA ALA A 142 10.78 18.45 -13.16
C ALA A 142 9.53 18.87 -13.97
N ALA A 143 9.67 19.89 -14.83
CA ALA A 143 8.55 20.50 -15.54
C ALA A 143 7.76 19.54 -16.43
N HIS A 144 8.45 18.67 -17.20
CA HIS A 144 7.79 17.69 -18.07
C HIS A 144 7.02 16.63 -17.29
N THR A 145 7.60 16.10 -16.21
CA THR A 145 6.94 15.13 -15.32
C THR A 145 5.69 15.73 -14.69
N LEU A 146 5.79 16.98 -14.22
CA LEU A 146 4.65 17.68 -13.62
C LEU A 146 3.54 17.91 -14.66
N GLN A 147 3.90 18.35 -15.87
CA GLN A 147 2.94 18.55 -16.96
C GLN A 147 2.21 17.25 -17.31
N GLU A 148 2.94 16.13 -17.42
CA GLU A 148 2.36 14.81 -17.70
C GLU A 148 1.36 14.37 -16.61
N ILE A 149 1.73 14.53 -15.33
CA ILE A 149 0.89 14.17 -14.19
C ILE A 149 -0.41 14.99 -14.17
N LEU A 150 -0.31 16.30 -14.42
CA LEU A 150 -1.45 17.22 -14.35
C LEU A 150 -2.40 17.16 -15.56
N THR A 151 -2.00 16.53 -16.67
CA THR A 151 -2.77 16.52 -17.91
C THR A 151 -3.13 15.08 -18.34
N VAL A 152 -2.26 14.43 -19.11
CA VAL A 152 -2.48 13.11 -19.72
C VAL A 152 -2.64 11.96 -18.74
N LYS A 153 -2.30 12.15 -17.46
CA LYS A 153 -2.56 11.15 -16.40
C LYS A 153 -3.82 11.44 -15.57
N SER A 154 -4.46 12.58 -15.77
CA SER A 154 -5.60 13.04 -14.97
C SER A 154 -6.84 13.24 -15.83
N ASP A 155 -7.12 14.47 -16.27
CA ASP A 155 -8.40 14.93 -16.80
C ASP A 155 -8.33 15.45 -18.24
N ASP A 156 -7.19 15.30 -18.94
CA ASP A 156 -7.15 15.49 -20.39
C ASP A 156 -7.75 14.26 -21.09
N ILE A 157 -9.06 14.33 -21.37
CA ILE A 157 -9.83 13.26 -22.00
C ILE A 157 -9.21 12.81 -23.32
N VAL A 158 -8.85 13.77 -24.18
CA VAL A 158 -8.31 13.48 -25.52
C VAL A 158 -6.85 13.05 -25.43
N GLY A 159 -6.07 13.71 -24.57
CA GLY A 159 -4.66 13.39 -24.34
C GLY A 159 -4.47 11.98 -23.80
N ARG A 160 -5.32 11.53 -22.87
CA ARG A 160 -5.26 10.17 -22.30
C ARG A 160 -5.40 9.07 -23.34
N VAL A 161 -6.44 9.13 -24.17
CA VAL A 161 -6.71 8.11 -25.20
C VAL A 161 -5.56 8.06 -26.21
N LYS A 162 -5.13 9.24 -26.70
CA LYS A 162 -3.99 9.33 -27.62
C LYS A 162 -2.70 8.81 -27.01
N THR A 163 -2.45 9.12 -25.74
CA THR A 163 -1.25 8.66 -25.03
C THR A 163 -1.26 7.14 -24.91
N TYR A 164 -2.40 6.55 -24.54
CA TYR A 164 -2.56 5.09 -24.51
C TYR A 164 -2.28 4.45 -25.87
N GLU A 165 -2.90 4.96 -26.94
CA GLU A 165 -2.66 4.46 -28.30
C GLU A 165 -1.19 4.60 -28.71
N SER A 166 -0.56 5.73 -28.41
CA SER A 166 0.84 5.99 -28.76
C SER A 166 1.77 5.02 -28.03
N ILE A 167 1.50 4.72 -26.74
CA ILE A 167 2.27 3.73 -25.97
C ILE A 167 2.12 2.33 -26.57
N VAL A 168 0.90 1.92 -26.91
CA VAL A 168 0.64 0.59 -27.51
C VAL A 168 1.29 0.46 -28.88
N LYS A 169 1.26 1.52 -29.69
CA LYS A 169 1.87 1.57 -31.04
C LYS A 169 3.38 1.86 -31.02
N ASN A 170 3.95 2.13 -29.85
CA ASN A 170 5.34 2.55 -29.67
C ASN A 170 5.70 3.81 -30.48
N GLU A 171 4.78 4.78 -30.50
CA GLU A 171 4.92 6.10 -31.13
C GLU A 171 5.19 7.18 -30.06
N ASN A 172 5.66 8.35 -30.50
CA ASN A 172 5.89 9.46 -29.60
C ASN A 172 4.58 10.04 -29.07
N ILE A 173 4.55 10.32 -27.77
CA ILE A 173 3.38 10.91 -27.09
C ILE A 173 3.14 12.34 -27.62
N SER A 174 1.88 12.65 -27.89
CA SER A 174 1.45 13.99 -28.36
C SER A 174 1.54 15.04 -27.25
N GLU A 175 1.60 16.33 -27.64
CA GLU A 175 1.54 17.42 -26.66
C GLU A 175 0.20 17.43 -25.90
N PRO A 176 0.22 17.68 -24.58
CA PRO A 176 -0.96 17.67 -23.74
C PRO A 176 -1.86 18.88 -24.00
N GLY A 177 -3.17 18.68 -23.78
CA GLY A 177 -4.20 19.71 -23.91
C GLY A 177 -4.45 20.49 -22.62
N ILE A 178 -5.58 21.21 -22.62
CA ILE A 178 -6.07 21.95 -21.45
C ILE A 178 -6.88 21.00 -20.55
N PRO A 179 -6.55 20.89 -19.25
CA PRO A 179 -7.30 20.11 -18.26
C PRO A 179 -8.80 20.42 -18.26
N GLU A 180 -9.63 19.39 -18.09
CA GLU A 180 -11.09 19.58 -18.01
C GLU A 180 -11.50 20.35 -16.76
N SER A 181 -10.81 20.13 -15.64
CA SER A 181 -11.02 20.89 -14.39
C SER A 181 -10.88 22.41 -14.57
N PHE A 182 -9.96 22.86 -15.42
CA PHE A 182 -9.80 24.29 -15.71
C PHE A 182 -10.98 24.85 -16.52
N LYS A 183 -11.55 24.06 -17.43
CA LYS A 183 -12.76 24.45 -18.17
C LYS A 183 -13.97 24.54 -17.24
N VAL A 184 -14.12 23.57 -16.33
CA VAL A 184 -15.17 23.58 -15.30
C VAL A 184 -15.07 24.84 -14.45
N LEU A 185 -13.87 25.20 -13.99
CA LEU A 185 -13.63 26.44 -13.22
C LEU A 185 -14.10 27.70 -13.98
N ILE A 186 -13.81 27.80 -15.28
CA ILE A 186 -14.25 28.95 -16.08
C ILE A 186 -15.78 29.01 -16.15
N LYS A 187 -16.46 27.87 -16.33
CA LYS A 187 -17.92 27.81 -16.35
C LYS A 187 -18.52 28.18 -14.99
N GLU A 188 -17.90 27.77 -13.88
CA GLU A 188 -18.32 28.15 -12.52
C GLU A 188 -18.21 29.66 -12.29
N LEU A 189 -17.12 30.30 -12.72
CA LEU A 189 -16.97 31.76 -12.64
C LEU A 189 -18.00 32.49 -13.53
N GLN A 190 -18.26 31.98 -14.73
CA GLN A 190 -19.29 32.54 -15.61
C GLN A 190 -20.70 32.40 -15.03
N ALA A 191 -20.99 31.31 -14.30
CA ALA A 191 -22.25 31.13 -13.58
C ALA A 191 -22.46 32.18 -12.47
N LEU A 192 -21.38 32.72 -11.90
CA LEU A 192 -21.40 33.84 -10.95
C LEU A 192 -21.57 35.22 -11.64
N SER A 193 -21.88 35.26 -12.94
CA SER A 193 -22.00 36.48 -13.75
C SER A 193 -20.67 37.23 -13.93
N LEU A 194 -19.53 36.53 -13.84
CA LEU A 194 -18.22 37.09 -14.18
C LEU A 194 -17.90 36.82 -15.65
N ASP A 195 -17.55 37.88 -16.40
CA ASP A 195 -17.12 37.75 -17.79
C ASP A 195 -15.65 37.33 -17.85
N VAL A 196 -15.41 36.03 -17.83
CA VAL A 196 -14.07 35.43 -17.94
C VAL A 196 -13.79 35.05 -19.40
N LYS A 197 -12.77 35.66 -19.99
CA LYS A 197 -12.32 35.42 -21.36
C LYS A 197 -10.84 35.02 -21.40
N LEU A 198 -10.53 33.99 -22.19
CA LEU A 198 -9.15 33.60 -22.46
C LEU A 198 -8.62 34.39 -23.64
N LEU A 199 -7.58 35.17 -23.41
CA LEU A 199 -6.95 36.01 -24.42
C LEU A 199 -5.56 35.46 -24.75
N ASP A 200 -5.24 35.34 -26.02
CA ASP A 200 -3.87 35.09 -26.48
C ASP A 200 -3.01 36.36 -26.38
N LYS A 201 -1.71 36.26 -26.65
CA LYS A 201 -0.75 37.37 -26.71
C LYS A 201 -1.22 38.52 -27.63
N GLU A 202 -1.98 38.22 -28.67
CA GLU A 202 -2.58 39.20 -29.60
C GLU A 202 -3.93 39.78 -29.13
N LYS A 203 -4.35 39.52 -27.88
CA LYS A 203 -5.67 39.88 -27.33
C LYS A 203 -6.85 39.32 -28.12
N LYS A 204 -6.65 38.22 -28.85
CA LYS A 204 -7.71 37.48 -29.51
C LYS A 204 -8.31 36.47 -28.53
N GLU A 205 -9.63 36.36 -28.56
CA GLU A 205 -10.37 35.42 -27.71
C GLU A 205 -10.18 33.99 -28.20
N ILE A 206 -9.77 33.11 -27.30
CA ILE A 206 -9.61 31.68 -27.56
C ILE A 206 -10.92 31.00 -27.20
N SER A 207 -11.61 30.45 -28.20
CA SER A 207 -12.80 29.63 -27.96
C SER A 207 -12.40 28.28 -27.38
N LEU A 208 -12.80 28.03 -26.13
CA LEU A 208 -12.84 26.68 -25.55
C LEU A 208 -13.98 25.90 -26.22
N LYS A 209 -13.76 25.40 -27.43
CA LYS A 209 -14.77 24.54 -28.06
C LYS A 209 -14.83 23.22 -27.30
N GLU A 210 -16.01 22.87 -26.82
CA GLU A 210 -16.37 21.52 -26.40
C GLU A 210 -16.32 20.66 -27.67
N ASN A 211 -15.30 19.83 -27.82
CA ASN A 211 -15.29 18.82 -28.88
C ASN A 211 -16.23 17.67 -28.47
N GLU A 212 -17.52 17.96 -28.35
CA GLU A 212 -18.57 16.98 -28.01
C GLU A 212 -18.58 15.82 -29.02
N GLU A 213 -18.32 16.10 -30.31
CA GLU A 213 -18.29 15.09 -31.38
C GLU A 213 -17.16 14.06 -31.22
N ASN A 214 -16.02 14.45 -30.64
CA ASN A 214 -14.93 13.52 -30.38
C ASN A 214 -15.23 12.70 -29.13
N ALA A 215 -15.72 13.33 -28.05
CA ALA A 215 -16.06 12.62 -26.82
C ALA A 215 -17.11 11.51 -27.02
N ILE A 216 -18.11 11.73 -27.88
CA ILE A 216 -19.14 10.72 -28.20
C ILE A 216 -18.56 9.55 -29.02
N LYS A 217 -17.68 9.82 -30.00
CA LYS A 217 -16.98 8.75 -30.74
C LYS A 217 -16.06 7.92 -29.85
N PHE A 218 -15.39 8.54 -28.88
CA PHE A 218 -14.48 7.84 -27.96
C PHE A 218 -15.22 7.06 -26.86
N ARG A 219 -16.38 7.53 -26.37
CA ARG A 219 -17.24 6.74 -25.46
C ARG A 219 -17.68 5.42 -26.09
N HIS A 220 -18.02 5.42 -27.38
CA HIS A 220 -18.34 4.18 -28.09
C HIS A 220 -17.12 3.26 -28.24
N ILE A 221 -15.90 3.77 -28.33
CA ILE A 221 -14.69 2.94 -28.33
C ILE A 221 -14.45 2.32 -26.95
N GLU A 222 -14.60 3.07 -25.86
CA GLU A 222 -14.47 2.54 -24.49
C GLU A 222 -15.55 1.48 -24.17
N GLU A 223 -16.76 1.60 -24.72
CA GLU A 223 -17.82 0.59 -24.62
C GLU A 223 -17.61 -0.63 -25.56
N MET A 224 -16.96 -0.43 -26.72
CA MET A 224 -16.61 -1.52 -27.64
C MET A 224 -15.41 -2.34 -27.17
N ASP A 225 -14.43 -1.72 -26.51
CA ASP A 225 -13.25 -2.39 -25.93
C ASP A 225 -13.62 -3.29 -24.74
N GLN A 226 -14.82 -3.08 -24.15
CA GLN A 226 -15.42 -4.02 -23.19
C GLN A 226 -16.04 -5.26 -23.87
N LYS A 227 -16.40 -5.19 -25.16
CA LYS A 227 -17.08 -6.27 -25.90
C LYS A 227 -16.14 -7.09 -26.80
N ASP A 228 -15.12 -6.48 -27.38
CA ASP A 228 -14.19 -7.15 -28.30
C ASP A 228 -12.93 -7.65 -27.58
N LYS A 229 -13.09 -8.61 -26.66
CA LYS A 229 -11.98 -9.43 -26.16
C LYS A 229 -11.87 -10.72 -26.98
N GLU A 230 -11.12 -10.69 -28.08
CA GLU A 230 -10.35 -11.87 -28.48
C GLU A 230 -8.86 -11.58 -28.27
N PRO A 231 -8.25 -12.05 -27.17
CA PRO A 231 -6.83 -11.85 -26.94
C PRO A 231 -6.01 -12.71 -27.91
N THR A 232 -4.87 -12.19 -28.35
CA THR A 232 -3.83 -12.98 -29.02
C THR A 232 -3.34 -14.10 -28.09
N GLU A 233 -2.96 -15.27 -28.62
CA GLU A 233 -2.68 -16.51 -27.86
C GLU A 233 -1.71 -16.33 -26.67
N LYS A 234 -0.72 -15.43 -26.77
CA LYS A 234 0.21 -15.12 -25.67
C LYS A 234 -0.40 -14.28 -24.55
N ALA A 235 -1.41 -13.47 -24.86
CA ALA A 235 -2.19 -12.76 -23.86
C ALA A 235 -3.22 -13.68 -23.21
N LYS A 236 -3.68 -14.75 -23.90
CA LYS A 236 -4.58 -15.76 -23.31
C LYS A 236 -3.91 -16.53 -22.17
N GLU A 237 -2.69 -17.05 -22.34
CA GLU A 237 -1.97 -17.74 -21.25
C GLU A 237 -1.76 -16.82 -20.03
N ALA A 238 -1.32 -15.59 -20.25
CA ALA A 238 -1.11 -14.62 -19.16
C ALA A 238 -2.42 -14.11 -18.53
N THR A 239 -3.55 -14.13 -19.24
CA THR A 239 -4.84 -13.73 -18.67
C THR A 239 -5.55 -14.89 -18.01
N GLU A 240 -5.47 -16.11 -18.53
CA GLU A 240 -6.01 -17.31 -17.90
C GLU A 240 -5.38 -17.53 -16.51
N ASP A 241 -4.07 -17.37 -16.38
CA ASP A 241 -3.39 -17.46 -15.07
C ASP A 241 -3.88 -16.40 -14.07
N ILE A 242 -4.19 -15.18 -14.53
CA ILE A 242 -4.69 -14.07 -13.69
C ILE A 242 -6.18 -14.25 -13.36
N PHE A 243 -6.98 -14.77 -14.30
CA PHE A 243 -8.41 -14.98 -14.09
C PHE A 243 -8.67 -16.15 -13.12
N VAL A 244 -7.88 -17.23 -13.21
CA VAL A 244 -7.99 -18.38 -12.29
C VAL A 244 -7.63 -17.98 -10.85
N GLU A 245 -6.60 -17.16 -10.65
CA GLU A 245 -6.28 -16.61 -9.32
C GLU A 245 -7.39 -15.68 -8.78
N SER A 246 -8.06 -14.95 -9.67
CA SER A 246 -9.16 -14.05 -9.29
C SER A 246 -10.46 -14.80 -8.95
N GLU A 247 -10.78 -15.89 -9.65
CA GLU A 247 -11.97 -16.70 -9.34
C GLU A 247 -11.78 -17.48 -8.03
N GLU A 248 -10.60 -18.05 -7.77
CA GLU A 248 -10.30 -18.70 -6.49
C GLU A 248 -10.32 -17.73 -5.29
N THR A 249 -10.02 -16.45 -5.51
CA THR A 249 -10.10 -15.42 -4.46
C THR A 249 -11.52 -14.90 -4.25
N VAL A 250 -12.35 -14.88 -5.30
CA VAL A 250 -13.78 -14.52 -5.20
C VAL A 250 -14.59 -15.63 -4.55
N GLU A 251 -14.37 -16.90 -4.91
CA GLU A 251 -15.07 -18.03 -4.26
C GLU A 251 -14.78 -18.11 -2.76
N LYS A 252 -13.53 -17.87 -2.34
CA LYS A 252 -13.17 -17.80 -0.91
C LYS A 252 -13.78 -16.61 -0.17
N ALA A 253 -14.04 -15.51 -0.88
CA ALA A 253 -14.68 -14.32 -0.30
C ALA A 253 -16.20 -14.51 -0.17
N GLU A 254 -16.82 -15.20 -1.12
CA GLU A 254 -18.26 -15.54 -1.08
C GLU A 254 -18.56 -16.60 -0.02
N GLU A 255 -17.72 -17.63 0.14
CA GLU A 255 -17.90 -18.62 1.22
C GLU A 255 -17.77 -17.99 2.63
N GLY A 256 -16.84 -17.05 2.82
CA GLY A 256 -16.66 -16.35 4.10
C GLY A 256 -17.79 -15.37 4.44
N THR A 257 -18.42 -14.76 3.43
CA THR A 257 -19.55 -13.83 3.65
C THR A 257 -20.88 -14.54 3.92
N VAL A 258 -21.05 -15.77 3.43
CA VAL A 258 -22.25 -16.58 3.72
C VAL A 258 -22.21 -17.15 5.14
N GLU A 259 -21.03 -17.52 5.68
CA GLU A 259 -20.93 -17.98 7.08
C GLU A 259 -21.17 -16.84 8.10
N GLU A 260 -20.65 -15.63 7.86
CA GLU A 260 -20.86 -14.49 8.77
C GLU A 260 -22.30 -13.96 8.77
N THR A 261 -23.01 -14.01 7.64
CA THR A 261 -24.38 -13.49 7.54
C THR A 261 -25.43 -14.41 8.15
N VAL A 262 -25.17 -15.72 8.22
CA VAL A 262 -26.12 -16.69 8.80
C VAL A 262 -26.05 -16.71 10.33
N GLU A 263 -24.92 -16.32 10.94
CA GLU A 263 -24.81 -16.24 12.41
C GLU A 263 -25.47 -14.98 13.02
N GLU A 264 -25.56 -13.88 12.27
CA GLU A 264 -26.20 -12.63 12.76
C GLU A 264 -27.74 -12.66 12.68
N GLU A 265 -28.37 -13.43 11.79
CA GLU A 265 -29.84 -13.49 11.67
C GLU A 265 -30.53 -14.48 12.65
N ILE A 266 -29.80 -15.18 13.52
CA ILE A 266 -30.38 -16.15 14.47
C ILE A 266 -30.56 -15.57 15.90
N ASN A 267 -30.14 -14.33 16.17
CA ASN A 267 -30.30 -13.69 17.49
C ASN A 267 -30.98 -12.32 17.43
N GLU A 268 -32.26 -12.28 17.04
CA GLU A 268 -33.25 -11.28 17.52
C GLU A 268 -34.60 -11.95 17.84
#